data_AF-E3CRG9-F1
#
_entry.id   AF-E3CRG9-F1
#
_cell.length_a   1.000
_cell.length_b   1.000
_cell.length_c   1.000
_cell.angle_alpha   90.00
_cell.angle_beta   90.00
_cell.angle_gamma   90.00
#
_symmetry.space_group_name_H-M   'P 1'
#
loop_
_entity.id
_entity.type
_entity.pdbx_description
1 polymer ?
#
loop_
_entity_poly.entity_id
_entity_poly.type
_entity_poly.pdbx_seq_one_letter_code
_entity_poly.pdbx_strand_id
1 'polypeptide(L)' 'MIALAPATCAFFKLRGPATAAVWECFHYAKKHFVMTDQPTVEVYPPGNRQAEDYEMEIWIPIKEEV' A
#
# COMPACT_ATOMS: atom_id res chain seq x y z
N MET A 1 16.58 7.23 11.31
CA MET A 1 16.35 6.91 9.88
C MET A 1 16.32 5.38 9.80
N ILE A 2 15.22 4.79 9.33
CA ILE A 2 15.12 3.35 9.11
C ILE A 2 15.43 3.11 7.63
N ALA A 3 16.33 2.17 7.34
CA ALA A 3 16.59 1.73 5.98
C ALA A 3 15.73 0.50 5.67
N LEU A 4 15.02 0.54 4.53
CA LEU A 4 14.30 -0.61 4.01
C LEU A 4 15.21 -1.38 3.07
N ALA A 5 15.16 -2.71 3.14
CA ALA A 5 15.85 -3.54 2.16
C ALA A 5 15.21 -3.35 0.76
N PRO A 6 15.98 -3.50 -0.33
CA PRO A 6 15.41 -3.48 -1.66
C PRO A 6 14.37 -4.59 -1.86
N ALA A 7 13.23 -4.26 -2.46
CA ALA A 7 12.14 -5.19 -2.74
C ALA A 7 11.42 -4.80 -4.04
N THR A 8 10.90 -5.81 -4.75
CA THR A 8 9.92 -5.59 -5.81
C THR A 8 8.57 -5.30 -5.16
N CYS A 9 7.95 -4.17 -5.50
CA CYS A 9 6.72 -3.72 -4.86
C CYS A 9 5.59 -3.55 -5.87
N ALA A 10 4.39 -3.98 -5.48
CA ALA A 10 3.16 -3.49 -6.09
C ALA A 10 2.84 -2.10 -5.51
N PHE A 11 2.68 -1.11 -6.40
CA PHE A 11 2.38 0.27 -6.04
C PHE A 11 0.92 0.59 -6.33
N PHE A 12 0.21 1.10 -5.33
CA PHE A 12 -1.20 1.47 -5.43
C PHE A 12 -1.38 2.95 -5.11
N LYS A 13 -2.10 3.66 -5.99
CA LYS A 13 -2.69 4.96 -5.67
C LYS A 13 -4.14 4.74 -5.29
N LEU A 14 -4.52 5.19 -4.11
CA LEU A 14 -5.86 5.03 -3.58
C LEU A 14 -6.50 6.39 -3.38
N ARG A 15 -7.82 6.42 -3.48
CA ARG A 15 -8.64 7.60 -3.20
C ARG A 15 -9.81 7.20 -2.31
N GLY A 16 -10.05 7.98 -1.26
CA GLY A 16 -11.15 7.78 -0.32
C GLY A 16 -10.70 7.76 1.13
N PRO A 17 -11.62 7.41 2.06
CA PRO A 17 -11.31 7.34 3.48
C PRO A 17 -10.21 6.30 3.74
N ALA A 18 -9.13 6.72 4.41
CA ALA A 18 -7.89 5.96 4.56
C ALA A 18 -8.10 4.53 5.06
N THR A 19 -8.80 4.36 6.17
CA THR A 19 -9.00 3.04 6.79
C THR A 19 -9.67 2.05 5.84
N ALA A 20 -10.68 2.48 5.09
CA ALA A 20 -11.40 1.63 4.16
C ALA A 20 -10.55 1.32 2.91
N ALA A 21 -9.96 2.36 2.31
CA ALA A 21 -9.14 2.24 1.10
C ALA A 21 -7.93 1.31 1.33
N VAL A 22 -7.25 1.44 2.47
CA VAL A 22 -6.10 0.59 2.84
C VAL A 22 -6.55 -0.86 3.00
N TRP A 23 -7.65 -1.10 3.70
CA TRP A 23 -8.17 -2.46 3.90
C TRP A 23 -8.53 -3.15 2.57
N GLU A 24 -9.21 -2.43 1.68
CA GLU A 24 -9.55 -2.93 0.34
C GLU A 24 -8.30 -3.21 -0.50
N CYS A 25 -7.29 -2.34 -0.42
CA CYS A 25 -6.01 -2.52 -1.09
C CYS A 25 -5.32 -3.81 -0.65
N PHE A 26 -5.22 -4.07 0.66
CA PHE A 26 -4.63 -5.31 1.17
C PHE A 26 -5.47 -6.54 0.80
N HIS A 27 -6.80 -6.44 0.82
CA HIS A 27 -7.68 -7.53 0.39
C HIS A 27 -7.45 -7.88 -1.07
N TYR A 28 -7.35 -6.87 -1.94
CA TYR A 28 -7.01 -7.03 -3.34
C TYR A 28 -5.61 -7.64 -3.50
N ALA A 29 -4.60 -7.07 -2.84
CA ALA A 29 -3.22 -7.49 -3.00
C ALA A 29 -3.00 -8.95 -2.60
N LYS A 30 -3.61 -9.39 -1.50
CA LYS A 30 -3.55 -10.78 -1.03
C LYS A 30 -4.14 -11.79 -2.02
N LYS A 31 -5.10 -11.37 -2.85
CA LYS A 31 -5.73 -12.21 -3.86
C LYS A 31 -4.93 -12.28 -5.17
N HIS A 32 -4.18 -11.22 -5.48
CA HIS A 32 -3.55 -11.05 -6.79
C HIS A 32 -2.03 -11.16 -6.79
N PHE A 33 -1.37 -11.09 -5.63
CA PHE A 33 0.08 -11.16 -5.52
C PHE A 33 0.52 -12.13 -4.43
N VAL A 34 1.72 -12.69 -4.60
CA VAL A 34 2.42 -13.40 -3.53
C VAL A 34 3.17 -12.36 -2.70
N MET A 35 2.58 -11.93 -1.59
CA MET A 35 3.20 -10.97 -0.67
C MET A 35 4.41 -11.59 0.05
N THR A 36 5.43 -10.76 0.30
CA THR A 36 6.60 -11.17 1.10
C THR A 36 6.45 -10.75 2.57
N ASP A 37 7.41 -11.14 3.40
CA ASP A 37 7.51 -10.75 4.82
C ASP A 37 8.14 -9.35 5.03
N GLN A 38 8.61 -8.71 3.96
CA GLN A 38 9.13 -7.35 4.02
C GLN A 38 8.03 -6.33 4.36
N PRO A 39 8.37 -5.24 5.06
CA PRO A 39 7.39 -4.27 5.53
C PRO A 39 6.69 -3.55 4.37
N THR A 40 5.37 -3.40 4.48
CA THR A 40 4.58 -2.53 3.61
C THR A 40 4.78 -1.06 3.99
N VAL A 41 4.76 -0.17 3.01
CA VAL A 41 4.82 1.28 3.22
C VAL A 41 3.48 1.89 2.87
N GLU A 42 2.86 2.58 3.84
CA GLU A 42 1.67 3.40 3.64
C GLU A 42 2.07 4.88 3.71
N VAL A 43 1.80 5.64 2.66
CA VAL A 43 2.16 7.05 2.55
C VAL A 43 0.89 7.88 2.61
N TYR A 44 0.79 8.70 3.66
CA TYR A 44 -0.36 9.55 3.95
C TYR A 44 0.03 11.04 3.85
N PRO A 45 -0.24 11.71 2.71
CA PRO A 45 -0.07 13.15 2.58
C PRO A 45 -0.87 13.93 3.65
N PRO A 46 -0.47 15.17 3.99
CA PRO A 46 -1.26 16.03 4.86
C PRO A 46 -2.68 16.25 4.30
N GLY A 47 -3.70 16.23 5.17
CA GLY A 47 -5.08 16.43 4.76
C GLY A 47 -6.09 15.69 5.64
N ASN A 48 -7.37 15.78 5.28
CA ASN A 48 -8.43 15.03 5.94
C ASN A 48 -8.49 13.59 5.42
N ARG A 49 -7.96 12.64 6.21
CA ARG A 49 -7.91 11.21 5.86
C ARG A 49 -9.27 10.51 5.81
N GLN A 50 -10.35 11.18 6.23
CA GLN A 50 -11.71 10.64 6.15
C GLN A 50 -12.46 11.14 4.90
N ALA A 51 -11.87 12.05 4.13
CA ALA A 51 -12.53 12.60 2.95
C ALA A 51 -12.58 11.56 1.82
N GLU A 52 -13.66 11.59 1.04
CA GLU A 52 -13.86 10.72 -0.13
C GLU A 52 -12.87 11.00 -1.27
N ASP A 53 -12.28 12.19 -1.27
CA ASP A 53 -11.28 12.62 -2.24
C ASP A 53 -9.84 12.58 -1.71
N TYR A 54 -9.63 12.07 -0.50
CA TYR A 54 -8.28 11.95 0.06
C TYR A 54 -7.44 10.92 -0.71
N GLU A 55 -6.27 11.32 -1.18
CA GLU A 55 -5.34 10.46 -1.91
C GLU A 55 -4.22 9.94 -1.00
N MET A 56 -3.84 8.69 -1.19
CA MET A 56 -2.73 8.03 -0.49
C MET A 56 -2.06 6.99 -1.38
N GLU A 57 -0.88 6.54 -0.96
CA GLU A 57 -0.12 5.53 -1.69
C GLU A 57 0.23 4.34 -0.78
N ILE A 58 0.16 3.12 -1.32
CA ILE A 58 0.57 1.91 -0.60
C ILE A 58 1.53 1.09 -1.46
N TRP A 59 2.65 0.69 -0.87
CA TRP A 59 3.72 -0.04 -1.53
C TRP A 59 3.85 -1.40 -0.83
N ILE A 60 3.37 -2.46 -1.48
CA ILE A 60 3.33 -3.81 -0.91
C ILE A 60 4.46 -4.64 -1.53
N PRO A 61 5.44 -5.12 -0.74
CA PRO A 61 6.47 -6.02 -1.24
C PRO A 61 5.91 -7.36 -1.71
N ILE A 62 6.23 -7.74 -2.95
CA ILE A 62 5.76 -8.95 -3.62
C ILE A 62 6.94 -9.79 -4.11
N LYS A 63 6.71 -11.10 -4.25
CA LYS A 63 7.65 -11.99 -4.92
C LYS A 63 7.70 -11.63 -6.40
N GLU A 64 8.90 -11.45 -6.93
CA GLU A 64 9.12 -11.28 -8.37
C GLU A 64 8.71 -12.58 -9.08
N GLU A 65 7.88 -12.46 -10.12
CA GLU A 65 7.62 -13.60 -11.02
C GLU A 65 8.84 -13.74 -11.94
N VAL A 66 9.51 -14.90 -11.85
CA VAL A 66 10.75 -15.24 -12.58
C VAL A 66 10.41 -16.06 -13.81
#